data_AF-A0A2N1UCU9-F1
#
_entry.id   AF-A0A2N1UCU9-F1
#
_cell.length_a   1.000
_cell.length_b   1.000
_cell.length_c   1.000
_cell.angle_alpha   90.00
_cell.angle_beta   90.00
_cell.angle_gamma   90.00
#
_symmetry.space_group_name_H-M   'P 1'
#
loop_
_entity.id
_entity.type
_entity.pdbx_description
1 polymer ?
#
loop_
_entity_poly.entity_id
_entity_poly.type
_entity_poly.pdbx_seq_one_letter_code
_entity_poly.pdbx_strand_id
1 'polypeptide(L)'
;MLIKALKKARSGSVMVMTAAFGVALLAVTALVTDVGYLYLEQARLQTAINAGWKAGFDRMMQIKSAGNPVLDNTQKEAIRQHVRDVIKTNGYTEEDLVGIEIIPENNQLIVRHKKNVGLFFAQIMDIRSSNVAAARADIGDLGTIIPLAIPHGTTKDVSPTKYRFDPFAPDEKFTVGKQYILKLGEKELDPFGGGLAPWGVVPIVATDEKDWGYASNTIYILKQSPSSGGQLAPGNFGCLDLDGVQQGGANDYEDRIKYGYDDPLPEYVRPEGGNMAKPTIRGVQYRIDNDLLDMRIPVVSKYGKGQEQVSIIGFLNFRLVQPATEDKNIPTVYAMYLGADYAVDNTEGLLKVNFGRIDPDNIATNTSQYLDFFKYGYNAPVEYGQMILPENGNATEPTAEALDYRLEDKAETPKKVIVPITEIPEVVKENNPAIATATTIYDLKATDSPGGVIGLASYTFNSSVRVTGFAEFTLLAEDDYERVGDNFDTGDNGDLGPVMPGQVRGTFERYIVEPGKYEMP
;
A
#
# COMPACT_ATOMS: atom_id res chain seq x y z
N MET A 1 -56.07 79.75 62.62
CA MET A 1 -56.14 79.93 61.15
C MET A 1 -54.75 79.69 60.59
N LEU A 2 -54.43 78.51 60.08
CA LEU A 2 -54.70 78.02 58.71
C LEU A 2 -54.00 78.81 57.57
N ILE A 3 -52.91 78.21 57.09
CA ILE A 3 -52.43 78.00 55.69
C ILE A 3 -52.00 79.19 54.80
N LYS A 4 -50.73 79.12 54.32
CA LYS A 4 -50.24 79.08 52.90
C LYS A 4 -48.84 79.74 52.80
N ALA A 5 -47.81 79.22 52.12
CA ALA A 5 -47.73 78.19 51.09
C ALA A 5 -46.33 77.53 51.05
N LEU A 6 -46.33 76.20 51.09
CA LEU A 6 -45.58 75.25 50.26
C LEU A 6 -44.19 75.68 49.72
N LYS A 7 -43.14 75.28 50.45
CA LYS A 7 -41.81 75.00 49.88
C LYS A 7 -41.95 73.89 48.84
N LYS A 8 -41.53 74.20 47.61
CA LYS A 8 -41.57 73.34 46.42
C LYS A 8 -40.62 72.15 46.60
N ALA A 9 -41.14 71.01 47.05
CA ALA A 9 -40.42 69.75 47.08
C ALA A 9 -40.34 69.16 45.65
N ARG A 10 -39.13 69.17 45.07
CA ARG A 10 -38.77 68.36 43.90
C ARG A 10 -37.63 67.43 44.31
N SER A 11 -37.95 66.35 45.03
CA SER A 11 -36.95 65.34 45.46
C SER A 11 -37.39 63.87 45.28
N GLY A 12 -38.64 63.61 44.88
CA GLY A 12 -39.14 62.23 44.71
C GLY A 12 -38.63 61.53 43.46
N SER A 13 -38.46 62.24 42.34
CA SER A 13 -38.04 61.64 41.07
C SER A 13 -36.59 61.15 41.08
N VAL A 14 -35.69 61.85 41.78
CA VAL A 14 -34.29 61.45 41.93
C VAL A 14 -34.21 60.16 42.75
N MET A 15 -34.98 60.03 43.83
CA MET A 15 -35.00 58.82 44.65
C MET A 15 -35.51 57.60 43.87
N VAL A 16 -36.56 57.78 43.06
CA VAL A 16 -37.09 56.72 42.19
C VAL A 16 -36.10 56.35 41.08
N MET A 17 -35.44 57.32 40.44
CA MET A 17 -34.42 57.04 39.42
C MET A 17 -33.19 56.35 40.00
N THR A 18 -32.71 56.78 41.17
CA THR A 18 -31.58 56.13 41.86
C THR A 18 -31.93 54.70 42.26
N ALA A 19 -33.14 54.45 42.77
CA ALA A 19 -33.61 53.09 43.08
C ALA A 19 -33.72 52.23 41.82
N ALA A 20 -34.27 52.76 40.73
CA ALA A 20 -34.36 52.06 39.45
C ALA A 20 -32.98 51.74 38.86
N PHE A 21 -32.02 52.69 38.92
CA PHE A 21 -30.65 52.45 38.49
C PHE A 21 -29.92 51.45 39.37
N GLY A 22 -30.14 51.46 40.69
CA GLY A 22 -29.59 50.48 41.60
C GLY A 22 -30.08 49.07 41.28
N VAL A 23 -31.39 48.91 41.02
CA VAL A 23 -31.98 47.64 40.57
C VAL A 23 -31.41 47.21 39.22
N ALA A 24 -31.28 48.13 38.27
CA ALA A 24 -30.70 47.83 36.96
C ALA A 24 -29.24 47.36 37.06
N LEU A 25 -28.42 48.03 37.88
CA LEU A 25 -27.03 47.64 38.12
C LEU A 25 -26.96 46.25 38.78
N LEU A 26 -27.79 45.98 39.79
CA LEU A 26 -27.86 44.67 40.42
C LEU A 26 -28.29 43.57 39.44
N ALA A 27 -29.24 43.86 38.56
CA ALA A 27 -29.68 42.94 37.51
C ALA A 27 -28.56 42.64 36.49
N VAL A 28 -27.77 43.65 36.11
CA VAL A 28 -26.62 43.45 35.22
C VAL A 28 -25.51 42.65 35.91
N THR A 29 -25.18 42.94 37.16
CA THR A 29 -24.18 42.16 37.91
C THR A 29 -24.63 40.71 38.09
N ALA A 30 -25.92 40.50 38.39
CA ALA A 30 -26.53 39.20 38.48
C ALA A 30 -26.37 38.40 37.18
N LEU A 31 -26.70 39.02 36.04
CA LEU A 31 -26.56 38.41 34.73
C LEU A 31 -25.10 38.06 34.43
N VAL A 32 -24.17 38.98 34.68
CA VAL A 32 -22.74 38.78 34.44
C VAL A 32 -22.19 37.63 35.30
N THR A 33 -22.60 37.55 36.57
CA THR A 33 -22.18 36.45 37.46
C THR A 33 -22.72 35.11 37.00
N ASP A 34 -24.01 35.02 36.65
CA ASP A 34 -24.63 33.76 36.21
C ASP A 34 -24.06 33.28 34.87
N VAL A 35 -23.94 34.17 33.88
CA VAL A 35 -23.35 33.84 32.57
C VAL A 35 -21.86 33.50 32.71
N GLY A 36 -21.12 34.25 33.53
CA GLY A 36 -19.71 33.98 33.81
C GLY A 36 -19.50 32.63 34.50
N TYR A 37 -20.37 32.29 35.46
CA TYR A 37 -20.34 30.99 36.13
C TYR A 37 -20.69 29.84 35.18
N LEU A 38 -21.71 30.00 34.32
CA LEU A 38 -22.02 29.01 33.29
C LEU A 38 -20.85 28.77 32.34
N TYR A 39 -20.17 29.85 31.90
CA TYR A 39 -19.00 29.74 31.04
C TYR A 39 -17.85 29.01 31.74
N LEU A 40 -17.62 29.28 33.04
CA LEU A 40 -16.62 28.59 33.83
C LEU A 40 -16.94 27.09 33.98
N GLU A 41 -18.19 26.73 34.30
CA GLU A 41 -18.61 25.32 34.42
C GLU A 41 -18.53 24.60 33.07
N GLN A 42 -18.86 25.26 31.97
CA GLN A 42 -18.68 24.74 30.61
C GLN A 42 -17.21 24.45 30.30
N ALA A 43 -16.30 25.38 30.62
CA ALA A 43 -14.86 25.21 30.38
C ALA A 43 -14.26 24.10 31.25
N ARG A 44 -14.66 24.02 32.53
CA ARG A 44 -14.27 22.94 33.44
C ARG A 44 -14.75 21.58 32.95
N LEU A 45 -16.01 21.49 32.52
CA LEU A 45 -16.58 20.25 32.00
C LEU A 45 -15.86 19.82 30.73
N GLN A 46 -15.59 20.73 29.80
CA GLN A 46 -14.83 20.42 28.60
C GLN A 46 -13.41 19.93 28.92
N THR A 47 -12.75 20.53 29.90
CA THR A 47 -11.39 20.15 30.32
C THR A 47 -11.38 18.74 30.92
N ALA A 48 -12.33 18.43 31.79
CA ALA A 48 -12.47 17.11 32.39
C ALA A 48 -12.80 16.04 31.34
N ILE A 49 -13.72 16.31 30.42
CA ILE A 49 -14.06 15.41 29.31
C ILE A 49 -12.86 15.19 28.39
N ASN A 50 -12.09 16.24 28.07
CA ASN A 50 -10.87 16.12 27.27
C ASN A 50 -9.81 15.23 27.93
N ALA A 51 -9.60 15.39 29.24
CA ALA A 51 -8.66 14.60 30.01
C ALA A 51 -9.11 13.13 30.11
N GLY A 52 -10.38 12.90 30.44
CA GLY A 52 -10.98 11.58 30.52
C GLY A 52 -10.90 10.85 29.19
N TRP A 53 -11.28 11.52 28.10
CA TRP A 53 -11.17 11.00 26.74
C TRP A 53 -9.73 10.60 26.39
N LYS A 54 -8.74 11.49 26.63
CA LYS A 54 -7.34 11.19 26.31
C LYS A 54 -6.85 9.95 27.07
N ALA A 55 -7.10 9.90 28.37
CA ALA A 55 -6.67 8.78 29.20
C ALA A 55 -7.36 7.46 28.79
N GLY A 56 -8.66 7.51 28.50
CA GLY A 56 -9.39 6.36 27.97
C GLY A 56 -8.83 5.87 26.63
N PHE A 57 -8.49 6.79 25.72
CA PHE A 57 -7.90 6.47 24.43
C PHE A 57 -6.49 5.87 24.59
N ASP A 58 -5.64 6.46 25.44
CA ASP A 58 -4.32 5.92 25.75
C ASP A 58 -4.43 4.47 26.30
N ARG A 59 -5.40 4.22 27.19
CA ARG A 59 -5.67 2.89 27.75
C ARG A 59 -6.14 1.90 26.68
N MET A 60 -6.99 2.36 25.76
CA MET A 60 -7.44 1.56 24.62
C MET A 60 -6.26 1.13 23.75
N MET A 61 -5.37 2.06 23.39
CA MET A 61 -4.18 1.76 22.58
C MET A 61 -3.23 0.78 23.27
N GLN A 62 -3.06 0.88 24.59
CA GLN A 62 -2.27 -0.09 25.37
C GLN A 62 -2.83 -1.51 25.29
N ILE A 63 -4.16 -1.68 25.43
CA ILE A 63 -4.81 -2.99 25.35
C ILE A 63 -4.61 -3.60 23.97
N LYS A 64 -4.79 -2.78 22.93
CA LYS A 64 -4.63 -3.23 21.54
C LYS A 64 -3.19 -3.63 21.21
N SER A 65 -2.23 -2.84 21.68
CA SER A 65 -0.80 -3.12 21.50
C SER A 65 -0.36 -4.41 22.19
N ALA A 66 -1.13 -4.91 23.17
CA ALA A 66 -0.89 -6.19 23.85
C ALA A 66 -1.48 -7.41 23.11
N GLY A 67 -1.77 -7.31 21.81
CA GLY A 67 -2.30 -8.40 20.99
C GLY A 67 -3.82 -8.58 21.06
N ASN A 68 -4.56 -7.55 21.46
CA ASN A 68 -6.04 -7.57 21.48
C ASN A 68 -6.58 -6.61 20.41
N PRO A 69 -6.55 -6.98 19.13
CA PRO A 69 -6.97 -6.08 18.07
C PRO A 69 -8.44 -5.68 18.15
N VAL A 70 -9.27 -6.55 18.76
CA VAL A 70 -10.70 -6.34 18.99
C VAL A 70 -10.97 -6.24 20.49
N LEU A 71 -11.68 -5.19 20.92
CA LEU A 71 -12.02 -4.98 22.32
C LEU A 71 -13.21 -5.85 22.73
N ASP A 72 -13.01 -6.68 23.75
CA ASP A 72 -14.11 -7.38 24.40
C ASP A 72 -14.89 -6.47 25.36
N ASN A 73 -16.03 -6.96 25.88
CA ASN A 73 -16.86 -6.20 26.81
C ASN A 73 -16.16 -5.84 28.12
N THR A 74 -15.23 -6.68 28.59
CA THR A 74 -14.47 -6.46 29.83
C THR A 74 -13.47 -5.33 29.65
N GLN A 75 -12.77 -5.32 28.50
CA GLN A 75 -11.82 -4.29 28.11
C GLN A 75 -12.52 -2.96 27.85
N LYS A 76 -13.66 -2.97 27.16
CA LYS A 76 -14.53 -1.80 27.00
C LYS A 76 -14.93 -1.23 28.36
N GLU A 77 -15.29 -2.08 29.33
CA GLU A 77 -15.62 -1.62 30.68
C GLU A 77 -14.41 -1.05 31.43
N ALA A 78 -13.23 -1.66 31.30
CA ALA A 78 -12.00 -1.12 31.89
C ALA A 78 -11.67 0.29 31.34
N ILE A 79 -11.91 0.53 30.05
CA ILE A 79 -11.75 1.87 29.44
C ILE A 79 -12.78 2.84 30.03
N ARG A 80 -14.06 2.44 30.14
CA ARG A 80 -15.10 3.30 30.76
C ARG A 80 -14.75 3.69 32.19
N GLN A 81 -14.29 2.75 32.99
CA GLN A 81 -13.88 3.02 34.37
C GLN A 81 -12.69 3.97 34.42
N HIS A 82 -11.67 3.75 33.58
CA HIS A 82 -10.51 4.64 33.53
C HIS A 82 -10.87 6.08 33.13
N VAL A 83 -11.77 6.27 32.17
CA VAL A 83 -12.32 7.59 31.81
C VAL A 83 -13.02 8.23 33.01
N ARG A 84 -13.88 7.48 33.72
CA ARG A 84 -14.59 7.98 34.92
C ARG A 84 -13.61 8.43 36.00
N ASP A 85 -12.59 7.63 36.29
CA ASP A 85 -11.61 7.93 37.34
C ASP A 85 -10.82 9.20 37.06
N VAL A 86 -10.45 9.43 35.80
CA VAL A 86 -9.77 10.66 35.39
C VAL A 86 -10.69 11.87 35.47
N ILE A 87 -11.96 11.73 35.07
CA ILE A 87 -12.94 12.82 35.23
C ILE A 87 -13.18 13.15 36.71
N LYS A 88 -13.24 12.15 37.59
CA LYS A 88 -13.35 12.38 39.05
C LYS A 88 -12.15 13.13 39.61
N THR A 89 -10.95 12.79 39.13
CA THR A 89 -9.71 13.49 39.50
C THR A 89 -9.75 14.98 39.07
N ASN A 90 -10.58 15.33 38.09
CA ASN A 90 -10.86 16.72 37.69
C ASN A 90 -11.96 17.41 38.53
N GLY A 91 -12.35 16.83 39.67
CA GLY A 91 -13.25 17.45 40.66
C GLY A 91 -14.74 17.16 40.47
N TYR A 92 -15.08 16.09 39.75
CA TYR A 92 -16.47 15.63 39.57
C TYR A 92 -16.78 14.45 40.51
N THR A 93 -17.98 14.39 41.07
CA THR A 93 -18.43 13.24 41.89
C THR A 93 -19.15 12.18 41.07
N GLU A 94 -19.47 11.03 41.65
CA GLU A 94 -20.29 10.01 40.95
C GLU A 94 -21.69 10.52 40.62
N GLU A 95 -22.27 11.35 41.50
CA GLU A 95 -23.57 11.97 41.25
C GLU A 95 -23.50 12.94 40.06
N ASP A 96 -22.40 13.69 39.94
CA ASP A 96 -22.19 14.58 38.79
C ASP A 96 -22.08 13.82 37.47
N LEU A 97 -21.66 12.56 37.48
CA LEU A 97 -21.43 11.73 36.29
C LEU A 97 -22.65 10.88 35.90
N VAL A 98 -23.78 11.03 36.57
CA VAL A 98 -25.03 10.37 36.16
C VAL A 98 -25.42 10.82 34.76
N GLY A 99 -25.54 9.87 33.84
CA GLY A 99 -25.88 10.15 32.44
C GLY A 99 -24.69 10.47 31.53
N ILE A 100 -23.44 10.35 32.02
CA ILE A 100 -22.27 10.40 31.13
C ILE A 100 -22.30 9.23 30.16
N GLU A 101 -22.11 9.55 28.88
CA GLU A 101 -21.99 8.58 27.80
C GLU A 101 -20.51 8.37 27.49
N ILE A 102 -20.05 7.13 27.67
CA ILE A 102 -18.69 6.70 27.32
C ILE A 102 -18.82 5.50 26.41
N ILE A 103 -18.49 5.71 25.14
CA ILE A 103 -18.68 4.74 24.07
C ILE A 103 -17.29 4.39 23.52
N PRO A 104 -16.63 3.36 24.08
CA PRO A 104 -15.43 2.79 23.49
C PRO A 104 -15.82 1.80 22.40
N GLU A 105 -15.51 2.15 21.16
CA GLU A 105 -15.44 1.24 20.02
C GLU A 105 -13.97 0.96 19.70
N ASN A 106 -13.70 -0.11 18.95
CA ASN A 106 -12.33 -0.63 18.79
C ASN A 106 -11.28 0.40 18.38
N ASN A 107 -11.67 1.40 17.57
CA ASN A 107 -10.79 2.46 17.08
C ASN A 107 -11.31 3.87 17.41
N GLN A 108 -12.39 3.98 18.19
CA GLN A 108 -13.03 5.26 18.45
C GLN A 108 -13.47 5.34 19.90
N LEU A 109 -13.18 6.46 20.55
CA LEU A 109 -13.72 6.76 21.87
C LEU A 109 -14.59 8.00 21.79
N ILE A 110 -15.82 7.90 22.27
CA ILE A 110 -16.72 9.04 22.43
C ILE A 110 -17.00 9.22 23.92
N VAL A 111 -16.78 10.44 24.42
CA VAL A 111 -17.10 10.84 25.78
C VAL A 111 -17.96 12.09 25.72
N ARG A 112 -19.20 11.99 26.21
CA ARG A 112 -20.17 13.10 26.20
C ARG A 112 -20.88 13.20 27.52
N HIS A 113 -21.08 14.42 28.00
CA HIS A 113 -21.81 14.65 29.22
C HIS A 113 -22.63 15.93 29.17
N LYS A 114 -23.77 15.91 29.84
CA LYS A 114 -24.65 17.07 30.03
C LYS A 114 -24.90 17.25 31.52
N LYS A 115 -24.45 18.38 32.07
CA LYS A 115 -24.59 18.74 33.49
C LYS A 115 -25.60 19.87 33.65
N ASN A 116 -26.47 19.75 34.64
CA ASN A 116 -27.36 20.83 35.04
C ASN A 116 -26.66 21.71 36.08
N VAL A 117 -26.53 23.01 35.80
CA VAL A 117 -25.82 23.97 36.63
C VAL A 117 -26.83 24.95 37.20
N GLY A 118 -26.92 25.00 38.52
CA GLY A 118 -27.76 25.98 39.23
C GLY A 118 -27.28 27.41 38.97
N LEU A 119 -28.22 28.31 38.73
CA LEU A 119 -27.95 29.75 38.61
C LEU A 119 -28.20 30.44 39.93
N PHE A 120 -27.51 31.55 40.20
CA PHE A 120 -27.63 32.26 41.47
C PHE A 120 -28.76 33.28 41.44
N PHE A 121 -28.71 34.21 40.48
CA PHE A 121 -29.60 35.37 40.46
C PHE A 121 -30.76 35.24 39.46
N ALA A 122 -30.59 34.48 38.39
CA ALA A 122 -31.62 34.18 37.41
C ALA A 122 -32.82 33.44 38.03
N GLN A 123 -32.66 32.86 39.22
CA GLN A 123 -33.73 32.33 40.05
C GLN A 123 -34.83 33.35 40.36
N ILE A 124 -34.49 34.64 40.45
CA ILE A 124 -35.45 35.74 40.67
C ILE A 124 -36.43 35.86 39.49
N MET A 125 -36.01 35.43 38.30
CA MET A 125 -36.83 35.34 37.09
C MET A 125 -37.35 33.91 36.83
N ASP A 126 -37.36 33.06 37.86
CA ASP A 126 -37.75 31.65 37.83
C ASP A 126 -36.88 30.76 36.91
N ILE A 127 -35.66 31.20 36.56
CA ILE A 127 -34.67 30.40 35.84
C ILE A 127 -33.68 29.83 36.85
N ARG A 128 -33.94 28.60 37.31
CA ARG A 128 -33.18 28.02 38.42
C ARG A 128 -31.88 27.35 38.03
N SER A 129 -31.80 26.89 36.79
CA SER A 129 -30.61 26.23 36.27
C SER A 129 -30.54 26.32 34.76
N SER A 130 -29.35 26.06 34.22
CA SER A 130 -29.11 25.90 32.80
C SER A 130 -28.25 24.66 32.57
N ASN A 131 -28.33 24.09 31.38
CA ASN A 131 -27.51 22.93 31.03
C ASN A 131 -26.21 23.39 30.38
N VAL A 132 -25.10 22.83 30.84
CA VAL A 132 -23.80 22.87 30.17
C VAL A 132 -23.53 21.47 29.61
N ALA A 133 -22.89 21.40 28.45
CA ALA A 133 -22.65 20.13 27.77
C ALA A 133 -21.28 20.13 27.13
N ALA A 134 -20.55 19.03 27.29
CA ALA A 134 -19.27 18.84 26.65
C ALA A 134 -19.23 17.48 25.97
N ALA A 135 -18.52 17.45 24.85
CA ALA A 135 -18.33 16.25 24.07
C ALA A 135 -16.88 16.24 23.57
N ARG A 136 -16.29 15.05 23.55
CA ARG A 136 -15.11 14.76 22.75
C ARG A 136 -15.31 13.41 22.08
N ALA A 137 -14.99 13.37 20.81
CA ALA A 137 -14.93 12.17 20.00
C ALA A 137 -13.63 12.23 19.21
N ASP A 138 -13.14 11.07 18.78
CA ASP A 138 -12.26 11.03 17.61
C ASP A 138 -12.92 11.78 16.44
N ILE A 139 -12.11 12.32 15.54
CA ILE A 139 -12.61 12.87 14.28
C ILE A 139 -13.35 11.72 13.60
N GLY A 140 -14.68 11.81 13.57
CA GLY A 140 -15.53 10.74 13.10
C GLY A 140 -15.14 10.33 11.69
N ASP A 141 -15.09 9.01 11.49
CA ASP A 141 -14.91 8.36 10.19
C ASP A 141 -13.50 8.47 9.59
N LEU A 142 -12.47 8.62 10.43
CA LEU A 142 -11.09 8.38 9.99
C LEU A 142 -10.84 6.88 9.81
N GLY A 143 -10.27 6.52 8.66
CA GLY A 143 -9.74 5.18 8.44
C GLY A 143 -8.61 4.84 9.41
N THR A 144 -8.25 3.56 9.48
CA THR A 144 -7.05 3.12 10.22
C THR A 144 -5.87 2.92 9.28
N ILE A 145 -4.65 3.13 9.78
CA ILE A 145 -3.44 2.86 9.01
C ILE A 145 -3.36 1.36 8.72
N ILE A 146 -3.16 0.99 7.46
CA ILE A 146 -2.95 -0.40 7.03
C ILE A 146 -1.49 -0.62 6.62
N PRO A 147 -1.00 -1.88 6.55
CA PRO A 147 0.40 -2.17 6.23
C PRO A 147 0.68 -2.09 4.72
N LEU A 148 0.15 -1.06 4.06
CA LEU A 148 0.36 -0.75 2.65
C LEU A 148 0.89 0.68 2.51
N ALA A 149 1.75 0.92 1.54
CA ALA A 149 2.19 2.26 1.16
C ALA A 149 2.20 2.43 -0.36
N ILE A 150 1.98 3.66 -0.80
CA ILE A 150 1.94 4.03 -2.21
C ILE A 150 2.91 5.18 -2.50
N PRO A 151 3.47 5.26 -3.72
CA PRO A 151 4.18 6.46 -4.15
C PRO A 151 3.20 7.61 -4.45
N HIS A 152 3.71 8.84 -4.51
CA HIS A 152 2.89 10.02 -4.86
C HIS A 152 2.77 10.18 -6.38
N GLY A 153 1.84 9.44 -6.97
CA GLY A 153 1.60 9.47 -8.42
C GLY A 153 0.58 8.41 -8.85
N THR A 154 0.40 8.28 -10.15
CA THR A 154 -0.49 7.25 -10.72
C THR A 154 0.30 5.96 -10.94
N THR A 155 -0.12 4.89 -10.26
CA THR A 155 0.44 3.55 -10.41
C THR A 155 -0.49 2.70 -11.26
N LYS A 156 0.07 1.94 -12.22
CA LYS A 156 -0.66 1.02 -13.09
C LYS A 156 -0.07 -0.37 -12.99
N ASP A 157 -0.93 -1.36 -12.86
CA ASP A 157 -0.55 -2.76 -12.80
C ASP A 157 -0.65 -3.36 -14.22
N VAL A 158 0.41 -3.25 -15.01
CA VAL A 158 0.31 -3.45 -16.48
C VAL A 158 0.44 -4.91 -16.90
N SER A 159 1.13 -5.74 -16.12
CA SER A 159 1.31 -7.15 -16.41
C SER A 159 1.69 -7.93 -15.16
N PRO A 160 1.60 -9.28 -15.16
CA PRO A 160 1.92 -10.10 -13.99
C PRO A 160 3.25 -9.73 -13.32
N THR A 161 4.28 -9.38 -14.08
CA THR A 161 5.60 -9.01 -13.53
C THR A 161 5.95 -7.54 -13.59
N LYS A 162 5.20 -6.69 -14.32
CA LYS A 162 5.57 -5.29 -14.52
C LYS A 162 4.48 -4.31 -14.11
N TYR A 163 4.91 -3.13 -13.70
CA TYR A 163 4.06 -1.99 -13.35
C TYR A 163 4.53 -0.74 -14.08
N ARG A 164 3.70 0.30 -14.13
CA ARG A 164 4.09 1.65 -14.54
C ARG A 164 3.76 2.62 -13.43
N PHE A 165 4.56 3.68 -13.35
CA PHE A 165 4.36 4.75 -12.39
C PHE A 165 4.64 6.08 -13.05
N ASP A 166 3.64 6.96 -12.99
CA ASP A 166 3.71 8.34 -13.45
C ASP A 166 3.69 9.24 -12.20
N PRO A 167 4.84 9.81 -11.77
CA PRO A 167 4.87 10.70 -10.61
C PRO A 167 4.04 11.94 -10.89
N PHE A 168 3.33 12.43 -9.87
CA PHE A 168 2.60 13.68 -10.01
C PHE A 168 3.55 14.87 -10.16
N ALA A 169 3.20 15.78 -11.06
CA ALA A 169 3.80 17.11 -11.07
C ALA A 169 3.49 17.87 -9.76
N PRO A 170 4.21 18.96 -9.42
CA PRO A 170 4.02 19.68 -8.15
C PRO A 170 2.60 20.18 -7.86
N ASP A 171 1.78 20.38 -8.90
CA ASP A 171 0.38 20.81 -8.81
C ASP A 171 -0.62 19.66 -9.00
N GLU A 172 -0.15 18.47 -9.36
CA GLU A 172 -0.98 17.27 -9.51
C GLU A 172 -1.13 16.51 -8.19
N LYS A 173 -2.32 15.92 -8.01
CA LYS A 173 -2.73 15.30 -6.75
C LYS A 173 -3.69 14.16 -7.02
N PHE A 174 -3.87 13.31 -6.01
CA PHE A 174 -4.97 12.37 -6.01
C PHE A 174 -6.31 13.13 -6.09
N THR A 175 -7.16 12.68 -7.00
CA THR A 175 -8.48 13.23 -7.26
C THR A 175 -9.53 12.51 -6.43
N VAL A 176 -10.34 13.25 -5.67
CA VAL A 176 -11.42 12.71 -4.84
C VAL A 176 -12.41 11.93 -5.69
N GLY A 177 -12.77 10.73 -5.23
CA GLY A 177 -13.69 9.84 -5.95
C GLY A 177 -13.04 9.01 -7.07
N LYS A 178 -11.75 9.22 -7.39
CA LYS A 178 -11.03 8.41 -8.37
C LYS A 178 -10.42 7.17 -7.72
N GLN A 179 -10.43 6.04 -8.43
CA GLN A 179 -9.80 4.80 -8.00
C GLN A 179 -8.27 4.85 -8.19
N TYR A 180 -7.54 4.21 -7.27
CA TYR A 180 -6.09 4.02 -7.35
C TYR A 180 -5.71 2.63 -6.86
N ILE A 181 -4.57 2.13 -7.34
CA ILE A 181 -3.95 0.91 -6.81
C ILE A 181 -3.25 1.24 -5.49
N LEU A 182 -3.65 0.56 -4.42
CA LEU A 182 -3.03 0.63 -3.10
C LEU A 182 -1.98 -0.47 -2.91
N LYS A 183 -2.15 -1.59 -3.61
CA LYS A 183 -1.22 -2.71 -3.62
C LYS A 183 -1.24 -3.36 -5.00
N LEU A 184 -0.06 -3.56 -5.60
CA LEU A 184 0.06 -4.33 -6.83
C LEU A 184 -0.30 -5.79 -6.56
N GLY A 185 -0.81 -6.48 -7.59
CA GLY A 185 -1.01 -7.91 -7.54
C GLY A 185 0.12 -8.66 -8.24
N GLU A 186 0.09 -9.98 -8.11
CA GLU A 186 0.92 -10.88 -8.89
C GLU A 186 0.04 -12.04 -9.35
N LYS A 187 0.09 -12.32 -10.64
CA LYS A 187 -0.33 -13.62 -11.15
C LYS A 187 0.98 -14.38 -11.37
N GLU A 188 1.05 -15.63 -10.93
CA GLU A 188 2.11 -16.49 -11.43
C GLU A 188 1.98 -16.47 -12.95
N LEU A 189 2.98 -15.91 -13.63
CA LEU A 189 2.99 -15.96 -15.08
C LEU A 189 2.95 -17.44 -15.43
N ASP A 190 2.02 -17.79 -16.32
CA ASP A 190 2.19 -19.02 -17.05
C ASP A 190 3.61 -18.96 -17.64
N PRO A 191 4.52 -19.89 -17.29
CA PRO A 191 5.94 -19.75 -17.59
C PRO A 191 6.25 -19.79 -19.10
N PHE A 192 5.28 -19.57 -19.98
CA PHE A 192 5.36 -19.59 -21.43
C PHE A 192 4.99 -18.24 -22.08
N GLY A 193 5.06 -17.09 -21.38
CA GLY A 193 4.59 -15.75 -21.78
C GLY A 193 5.18 -15.10 -23.07
N GLY A 194 5.22 -15.86 -24.15
CA GLY A 194 5.81 -15.57 -25.44
C GLY A 194 6.32 -16.83 -26.14
N GLY A 195 5.76 -18.00 -25.80
CA GLY A 195 6.07 -19.33 -26.33
C GLY A 195 7.50 -19.82 -26.11
N LEU A 196 7.77 -21.04 -26.55
CA LEU A 196 9.08 -21.68 -26.53
C LEU A 196 9.95 -21.15 -27.67
N ALA A 197 11.21 -20.84 -27.34
CA ALA A 197 12.22 -20.57 -28.34
C ALA A 197 12.40 -21.79 -29.25
N PRO A 198 12.56 -21.60 -30.57
CA PRO A 198 12.73 -22.71 -31.52
C PRO A 198 14.16 -23.27 -31.49
N TRP A 199 14.86 -23.20 -30.37
CA TRP A 199 16.19 -23.78 -30.19
C TRP A 199 16.35 -24.32 -28.78
N GLY A 200 17.23 -25.30 -28.60
CA GLY A 200 17.48 -25.93 -27.31
C GLY A 200 18.89 -25.67 -26.78
N VAL A 201 19.02 -25.77 -25.47
CA VAL A 201 20.30 -25.83 -24.76
C VAL A 201 20.53 -27.23 -24.22
N VAL A 202 21.79 -27.59 -23.97
CA VAL A 202 22.14 -28.85 -23.33
C VAL A 202 22.59 -28.62 -21.88
N PRO A 203 22.46 -29.62 -21.00
CA PRO A 203 22.98 -29.52 -19.64
C PRO A 203 24.50 -29.29 -19.61
N ILE A 204 24.94 -28.33 -18.78
CA ILE A 204 26.35 -28.14 -18.42
C ILE A 204 26.75 -29.19 -17.39
N VAL A 205 25.87 -29.44 -16.42
CA VAL A 205 26.03 -30.45 -15.36
C VAL A 205 24.87 -31.43 -15.46
N ALA A 206 25.12 -32.63 -15.98
CA ALA A 206 24.07 -33.62 -16.25
C ALA A 206 23.35 -34.16 -15.00
N THR A 207 23.95 -34.00 -13.81
CA THR A 207 23.36 -34.42 -12.52
C THR A 207 22.48 -33.35 -11.87
N ASP A 208 22.47 -32.13 -12.42
CA ASP A 208 21.59 -31.07 -11.96
C ASP A 208 20.28 -31.13 -12.75
N GLU A 209 19.20 -31.48 -12.06
CA GLU A 209 17.86 -31.67 -12.64
C GLU A 209 17.00 -30.39 -12.57
N LYS A 210 17.51 -29.32 -11.93
CA LYS A 210 16.77 -28.06 -11.78
C LYS A 210 17.33 -26.96 -12.67
N ASP A 211 18.62 -26.67 -12.55
CA ASP A 211 19.25 -25.56 -13.28
C ASP A 211 20.21 -26.07 -14.36
N TRP A 212 20.42 -27.39 -14.47
CA TRP A 212 21.31 -28.06 -15.43
C TRP A 212 22.73 -27.48 -15.48
N GLY A 213 23.21 -26.91 -14.37
CA GLY A 213 24.52 -26.28 -14.24
C GLY A 213 24.61 -24.83 -14.72
N TYR A 214 23.49 -24.20 -15.06
CA TYR A 214 23.44 -22.77 -15.40
C TYR A 214 23.34 -21.92 -14.11
N ALA A 215 24.13 -20.85 -14.04
CA ALA A 215 24.18 -19.95 -12.88
C ALA A 215 23.45 -18.65 -13.18
N SER A 216 22.51 -18.25 -12.32
CA SER A 216 21.69 -17.04 -12.51
C SER A 216 22.58 -15.81 -12.71
N ASN A 217 22.11 -14.87 -13.54
CA ASN A 217 22.83 -13.65 -13.91
C ASN A 217 24.16 -13.88 -14.66
N THR A 218 24.42 -15.10 -15.15
CA THR A 218 25.57 -15.40 -16.02
C THR A 218 25.13 -15.34 -17.47
N ILE A 219 25.94 -14.70 -18.32
CA ILE A 219 25.72 -14.65 -19.76
C ILE A 219 26.24 -15.93 -20.39
N TYR A 220 25.35 -16.64 -21.09
CA TYR A 220 25.65 -17.83 -21.87
C TYR A 220 25.48 -17.57 -23.36
N ILE A 221 26.18 -18.39 -24.13
CA ILE A 221 25.98 -18.47 -25.58
C ILE A 221 24.89 -19.51 -25.82
N LEU A 222 23.70 -19.07 -26.20
CA LEU A 222 22.56 -19.94 -26.46
C LEU A 222 22.65 -20.64 -27.81
N LYS A 223 23.34 -20.00 -28.75
CA LYS A 223 23.52 -20.48 -30.11
C LYS A 223 24.92 -20.11 -30.59
N GLN A 224 25.71 -21.09 -31.03
CA GLN A 224 26.96 -20.87 -31.77
C GLN A 224 27.32 -22.07 -32.65
N SER A 225 28.42 -21.92 -33.41
CA SER A 225 29.06 -22.99 -34.17
C SER A 225 29.45 -24.19 -33.28
N PRO A 226 29.37 -25.44 -33.78
CA PRO A 226 29.89 -26.63 -33.08
C PRO A 226 31.41 -26.60 -32.80
N SER A 227 32.15 -25.58 -33.27
CA SER A 227 33.62 -25.50 -33.19
C SER A 227 34.21 -24.90 -31.90
N SER A 228 33.40 -24.41 -30.95
CA SER A 228 33.91 -23.71 -29.75
C SER A 228 33.28 -24.20 -28.45
N GLY A 229 33.36 -25.52 -28.16
CA GLY A 229 32.97 -26.04 -26.84
C GLY A 229 32.57 -27.51 -26.73
N GLY A 230 32.51 -28.26 -27.84
CA GLY A 230 32.41 -29.73 -27.82
C GLY A 230 31.05 -30.34 -27.40
N GLN A 231 30.00 -29.53 -27.19
CA GLN A 231 28.69 -30.01 -26.73
C GLN A 231 27.64 -30.22 -27.84
N LEU A 232 27.82 -29.61 -29.02
CA LEU A 232 26.93 -29.78 -30.17
C LEU A 232 27.56 -30.72 -31.21
N ALA A 233 26.75 -31.62 -31.79
CA ALA A 233 27.21 -32.49 -32.87
C ALA A 233 27.54 -31.68 -34.14
N PRO A 234 28.52 -32.10 -34.96
CA PRO A 234 28.83 -31.42 -36.23
C PRO A 234 27.59 -31.26 -37.12
N GLY A 235 27.30 -30.02 -37.51
CA GLY A 235 26.14 -29.67 -38.36
C GLY A 235 24.85 -29.32 -37.61
N ASN A 236 24.87 -29.32 -36.27
CA ASN A 236 23.73 -28.93 -35.45
C ASN A 236 24.02 -27.60 -34.72
N PHE A 237 23.10 -26.64 -34.84
CA PHE A 237 23.21 -25.29 -34.25
C PHE A 237 22.12 -25.03 -33.20
N GLY A 238 21.55 -26.10 -32.64
CA GLY A 238 20.55 -26.03 -31.59
C GLY A 238 19.12 -25.74 -32.04
N CYS A 239 18.86 -25.44 -33.32
CA CYS A 239 17.49 -25.22 -33.83
C CYS A 239 16.64 -26.47 -33.64
N LEU A 240 15.42 -26.32 -33.14
CA LEU A 240 14.47 -27.40 -32.89
C LEU A 240 13.20 -27.19 -33.70
N ASP A 241 12.73 -28.27 -34.30
CA ASP A 241 11.45 -28.38 -34.96
C ASP A 241 10.39 -28.74 -33.92
N LEU A 242 9.66 -27.72 -33.45
CA LEU A 242 8.78 -27.86 -32.29
C LEU A 242 7.40 -28.41 -32.63
N ASP A 243 6.95 -28.33 -33.88
CA ASP A 243 5.65 -28.84 -34.33
C ASP A 243 5.68 -30.30 -34.80
N GLY A 244 6.88 -30.88 -34.95
CA GLY A 244 7.08 -32.26 -35.38
C GLY A 244 6.75 -32.52 -36.86
N VAL A 245 6.46 -31.48 -37.65
CA VAL A 245 6.16 -31.59 -39.08
C VAL A 245 7.45 -31.35 -39.87
N GLN A 246 7.99 -32.44 -40.43
CA GLN A 246 9.22 -32.42 -41.22
C GLN A 246 9.04 -31.60 -42.51
N GLN A 247 9.20 -30.27 -42.41
CA GLN A 247 9.31 -29.25 -43.47
C GLN A 247 9.12 -27.80 -42.97
N GLY A 248 9.01 -27.56 -41.66
CA GLY A 248 9.05 -26.20 -41.08
C GLY A 248 10.25 -25.43 -41.61
N GLY A 249 9.98 -24.34 -42.32
CA GLY A 249 11.01 -23.60 -43.05
C GLY A 249 11.74 -22.60 -42.17
N ALA A 250 12.78 -21.98 -42.74
CA ALA A 250 13.49 -20.85 -42.14
C ALA A 250 12.58 -19.67 -41.70
N ASN A 251 11.40 -19.54 -42.30
CA ASN A 251 10.41 -18.53 -41.93
C ASN A 251 9.66 -18.90 -40.66
N ASP A 252 9.22 -20.15 -40.52
CA ASP A 252 8.52 -20.64 -39.33
C ASP A 252 9.46 -20.57 -38.11
N TYR A 253 10.73 -20.93 -38.32
CA TYR A 253 11.78 -20.73 -37.33
C TYR A 253 11.94 -19.25 -36.94
N GLU A 254 11.95 -18.32 -37.90
CA GLU A 254 12.05 -16.88 -37.59
C GLU A 254 10.85 -16.38 -36.78
N ASP A 255 9.63 -16.77 -37.17
CA ASP A 255 8.41 -16.33 -36.50
C ASP A 255 8.32 -16.90 -35.08
N ARG A 256 8.76 -18.14 -34.86
CA ARG A 256 8.89 -18.73 -33.52
C ARG A 256 9.91 -18.00 -32.65
N ILE A 257 10.95 -17.37 -33.23
CA ILE A 257 11.84 -16.50 -32.44
C ILE A 257 11.08 -15.24 -32.04
N LYS A 258 10.36 -14.60 -32.97
CA LYS A 258 9.68 -13.32 -32.72
C LYS A 258 8.54 -13.45 -31.72
N TYR A 259 7.76 -14.50 -31.84
CA TYR A 259 6.44 -14.64 -31.18
C TYR A 259 6.36 -15.84 -30.23
N GLY A 260 7.30 -16.78 -30.33
CA GLY A 260 7.27 -18.03 -29.59
C GLY A 260 6.53 -19.16 -30.29
N TYR A 261 6.72 -20.37 -29.77
CA TYR A 261 5.92 -21.54 -30.08
C TYR A 261 5.05 -21.93 -28.87
N ASP A 262 3.73 -21.98 -29.04
CA ASP A 262 2.72 -22.15 -27.99
C ASP A 262 1.90 -23.44 -28.13
N ASP A 263 2.08 -24.18 -29.21
CA ASP A 263 1.39 -25.45 -29.45
C ASP A 263 1.96 -26.61 -28.59
N PRO A 264 1.18 -27.69 -28.38
CA PRO A 264 1.67 -28.89 -27.69
C PRO A 264 2.93 -29.46 -28.33
N LEU A 265 3.93 -29.79 -27.49
CA LEU A 265 5.17 -30.42 -27.96
C LEU A 265 4.97 -31.91 -28.28
N PRO A 266 5.60 -32.43 -29.34
CA PRO A 266 5.68 -33.86 -29.58
C PRO A 266 6.59 -34.55 -28.54
N GLU A 267 6.44 -35.88 -28.39
CA GLU A 267 7.29 -36.69 -27.49
C GLU A 267 8.79 -36.56 -27.83
N TYR A 268 9.11 -36.35 -29.10
CA TYR A 268 10.46 -36.08 -29.59
C TYR A 268 10.43 -34.96 -30.62
N VAL A 269 11.39 -34.04 -30.51
CA VAL A 269 11.63 -33.00 -31.51
C VAL A 269 12.84 -33.37 -32.36
N ARG A 270 13.00 -32.74 -33.52
CA ARG A 270 14.15 -32.94 -34.40
C ARG A 270 14.91 -31.64 -34.57
N PRO A 271 16.24 -31.67 -34.68
CA PRO A 271 16.98 -30.49 -35.07
C PRO A 271 16.58 -30.02 -36.48
N GLU A 272 16.27 -28.74 -36.63
CA GLU A 272 15.98 -28.18 -37.96
C GLU A 272 17.27 -28.10 -38.80
N GLY A 273 17.15 -28.48 -40.06
CA GLY A 273 18.24 -28.39 -41.05
C GLY A 273 18.13 -27.11 -41.87
N GLY A 274 19.21 -26.73 -42.56
CA GLY A 274 19.24 -25.54 -43.41
C GLY A 274 19.95 -24.34 -42.77
N ASN A 275 20.11 -23.26 -43.55
CA ASN A 275 20.82 -22.07 -43.09
C ASN A 275 19.89 -21.14 -42.30
N MET A 276 19.92 -21.25 -40.98
CA MET A 276 19.13 -20.44 -40.05
C MET A 276 19.79 -19.11 -39.65
N ALA A 277 20.92 -18.73 -40.26
CA ALA A 277 21.67 -17.54 -39.88
C ALA A 277 20.85 -16.25 -39.94
N LYS A 278 20.29 -15.96 -41.11
CA LYS A 278 19.49 -14.74 -41.32
C LYS A 278 18.18 -14.73 -40.53
N PRO A 279 17.40 -15.83 -40.48
CA PRO A 279 16.27 -15.97 -39.58
C PRO A 279 16.60 -15.68 -38.12
N THR A 280 17.70 -16.24 -37.59
CA THR A 280 18.13 -15.97 -36.21
C THR A 280 18.41 -14.49 -36.00
N ILE A 281 19.17 -13.86 -36.90
CA ILE A 281 19.54 -12.45 -36.77
C ILE A 281 18.28 -11.57 -36.79
N ARG A 282 17.38 -11.79 -37.75
CA ARG A 282 16.15 -11.00 -37.86
C ARG A 282 15.20 -11.22 -36.68
N GLY A 283 15.02 -12.45 -36.24
CA GLY A 283 14.15 -12.78 -35.11
C GLY A 283 14.67 -12.19 -33.79
N VAL A 284 15.98 -12.34 -33.53
CA VAL A 284 16.61 -11.74 -32.34
C VAL A 284 16.58 -10.21 -32.42
N GLN A 285 16.90 -9.63 -33.57
CA GLN A 285 16.82 -8.17 -33.76
C GLN A 285 15.41 -7.66 -33.53
N TYR A 286 14.39 -8.33 -34.06
CA TYR A 286 12.99 -7.98 -33.80
C TYR A 286 12.67 -7.98 -32.30
N ARG A 287 13.11 -9.01 -31.57
CA ARG A 287 12.92 -9.08 -30.12
C ARG A 287 13.63 -7.95 -29.38
N ILE A 288 14.86 -7.61 -29.76
CA ILE A 288 15.60 -6.45 -29.21
C ILE A 288 14.86 -5.13 -29.51
N ASP A 289 14.42 -4.94 -30.75
CA ASP A 289 13.76 -3.71 -31.21
C ASP A 289 12.39 -3.46 -30.55
N ASN A 290 11.75 -4.53 -30.04
CA ASN A 290 10.43 -4.49 -29.42
C ASN A 290 10.46 -4.80 -27.91
N ASP A 291 11.63 -4.77 -27.27
CA ASP A 291 11.82 -5.06 -25.83
C ASP A 291 11.28 -6.44 -25.36
N LEU A 292 11.26 -7.41 -26.27
CA LEU A 292 10.86 -8.80 -26.02
C LEU A 292 12.09 -9.62 -25.64
N LEU A 293 12.73 -9.31 -24.52
CA LEU A 293 14.07 -9.82 -24.25
C LEU A 293 14.08 -11.23 -23.65
N ASP A 294 13.01 -11.64 -22.98
CA ASP A 294 12.98 -12.88 -22.21
C ASP A 294 12.44 -14.06 -23.04
N MET A 295 13.06 -15.23 -22.91
CA MET A 295 12.76 -16.41 -23.72
C MET A 295 12.83 -17.67 -22.86
N ARG A 296 11.85 -18.57 -23.04
CA ARG A 296 11.92 -19.93 -22.52
C ARG A 296 12.52 -20.86 -23.54
N ILE A 297 13.51 -21.62 -23.12
CA ILE A 297 14.36 -22.43 -23.99
C ILE A 297 14.29 -23.89 -23.53
N PRO A 298 13.88 -24.82 -24.42
CA PRO A 298 13.96 -26.25 -24.15
C PRO A 298 15.37 -26.69 -23.75
N VAL A 299 15.46 -27.50 -22.70
CA VAL A 299 16.67 -28.26 -22.38
C VAL A 299 16.58 -29.61 -23.07
N VAL A 300 17.53 -29.93 -23.93
CA VAL A 300 17.60 -31.23 -24.60
C VAL A 300 18.72 -32.08 -24.02
N SER A 301 18.47 -33.38 -23.86
CA SER A 301 19.43 -34.30 -23.22
C SER A 301 20.80 -34.34 -23.91
N LYS A 302 20.81 -34.33 -25.25
CA LYS A 302 21.99 -34.26 -26.11
C LYS A 302 21.56 -34.03 -27.55
N TYR A 303 22.48 -33.55 -28.38
CA TYR A 303 22.29 -33.51 -29.83
C TYR A 303 22.99 -34.69 -30.52
N GLY A 304 22.25 -35.37 -31.40
CA GLY A 304 22.74 -36.42 -32.30
C GLY A 304 23.29 -35.88 -33.62
N LYS A 305 23.68 -36.76 -34.54
CA LYS A 305 24.18 -36.36 -35.87
C LYS A 305 23.02 -35.90 -36.75
N GLY A 306 23.16 -34.73 -37.37
CA GLY A 306 22.15 -34.20 -38.30
C GLY A 306 20.80 -33.95 -37.62
N GLN A 307 19.73 -34.55 -38.16
CA GLN A 307 18.34 -34.38 -37.70
C GLN A 307 17.85 -35.57 -36.84
N GLU A 308 18.76 -36.26 -36.14
CA GLU A 308 18.39 -37.30 -35.17
C GLU A 308 17.44 -36.74 -34.09
N GLN A 309 16.42 -37.51 -33.72
CA GLN A 309 15.45 -37.10 -32.71
C GLN A 309 16.12 -36.83 -31.35
N VAL A 310 15.65 -35.78 -30.68
CA VAL A 310 16.10 -35.37 -29.36
C VAL A 310 14.91 -35.26 -28.41
N SER A 311 15.10 -35.68 -27.17
CA SER A 311 14.11 -35.52 -26.09
C SER A 311 14.35 -34.22 -25.34
N ILE A 312 13.28 -33.46 -25.16
CA ILE A 312 13.22 -32.32 -24.24
C ILE A 312 13.11 -32.89 -22.83
N ILE A 313 14.04 -32.49 -21.95
CA ILE A 313 14.16 -32.98 -20.57
C ILE A 313 13.87 -31.90 -19.53
N GLY A 314 13.59 -30.67 -19.97
CA GLY A 314 13.30 -29.54 -19.10
C GLY A 314 13.24 -28.24 -19.88
N PHE A 315 13.16 -27.13 -19.16
CA PHE A 315 13.11 -25.79 -19.73
C PHE A 315 13.84 -24.79 -18.84
N LEU A 316 14.49 -23.82 -19.46
CA LEU A 316 15.22 -22.74 -18.80
C LEU A 316 14.85 -21.38 -19.39
N ASN A 317 14.97 -20.32 -18.60
CA ASN A 317 14.61 -18.98 -19.03
C ASN A 317 15.85 -18.10 -19.15
N PHE A 318 15.90 -17.31 -20.22
CA PHE A 318 17.04 -16.48 -20.56
C PHE A 318 16.59 -15.10 -21.07
N ARG A 319 17.37 -14.06 -20.77
CA ARG A 319 17.21 -12.69 -21.27
C ARG A 319 18.23 -12.39 -22.35
N LEU A 320 17.81 -12.05 -23.56
CA LEU A 320 18.68 -11.54 -24.62
C LEU A 320 19.41 -10.28 -24.14
N VAL A 321 20.73 -10.25 -24.26
CA VAL A 321 21.55 -9.12 -23.77
C VAL A 321 22.06 -8.21 -24.88
N GLN A 322 21.99 -8.66 -26.14
CA GLN A 322 22.43 -7.91 -27.31
C GLN A 322 21.84 -8.51 -28.60
N PRO A 323 21.83 -7.77 -29.72
CA PRO A 323 21.59 -8.34 -31.04
C PRO A 323 22.50 -9.53 -31.34
N ALA A 324 21.99 -10.47 -32.15
CA ALA A 324 22.80 -11.58 -32.61
C ALA A 324 23.99 -11.08 -33.46
N THR A 325 25.17 -11.67 -33.25
CA THR A 325 26.35 -11.38 -34.08
C THR A 325 26.50 -12.44 -35.19
N GLU A 326 27.18 -12.12 -36.29
CA GLU A 326 27.41 -13.03 -37.41
C GLU A 326 28.90 -13.12 -37.75
N ASP A 327 29.46 -14.33 -37.76
CA ASP A 327 30.77 -14.62 -38.35
C ASP A 327 30.65 -15.79 -39.34
N LYS A 328 31.12 -15.61 -40.57
CA LYS A 328 31.09 -16.61 -41.66
C LYS A 328 29.73 -17.33 -41.82
N ASN A 329 28.62 -16.59 -41.78
CA ASN A 329 27.23 -17.10 -41.82
C ASN A 329 26.84 -17.96 -40.60
N ILE A 330 27.45 -17.74 -39.44
CA ILE A 330 27.07 -18.40 -38.19
C ILE A 330 26.57 -17.35 -37.21
N PRO A 331 25.28 -17.35 -36.86
CA PRO A 331 24.74 -16.42 -35.88
C PRO A 331 25.16 -16.86 -34.47
N THR A 332 25.52 -15.90 -33.63
CA THR A 332 25.77 -16.13 -32.20
C THR A 332 24.79 -15.33 -31.37
N VAL A 333 24.10 -16.01 -30.46
CA VAL A 333 23.07 -15.42 -29.57
C VAL A 333 23.57 -15.49 -28.14
N TYR A 334 23.58 -14.32 -27.49
CA TYR A 334 24.00 -14.17 -26.10
C TYR A 334 22.78 -13.88 -25.24
N ALA A 335 22.66 -14.57 -24.12
CA ALA A 335 21.60 -14.29 -23.16
C ALA A 335 22.04 -14.58 -21.73
N MET A 336 21.50 -13.80 -20.81
CA MET A 336 21.67 -13.97 -19.38
C MET A 336 20.69 -15.01 -18.85
N TYR A 337 21.16 -15.99 -18.08
CA TYR A 337 20.29 -16.98 -17.46
C TYR A 337 19.48 -16.36 -16.31
N LEU A 338 18.17 -16.58 -16.33
CA LEU A 338 17.20 -16.00 -15.38
C LEU A 338 16.73 -17.00 -14.32
N GLY A 339 16.88 -18.30 -14.57
CA GLY A 339 16.38 -19.38 -13.71
C GLY A 339 15.40 -20.31 -14.44
N ALA A 340 15.22 -21.53 -13.93
CA ALA A 340 14.23 -22.48 -14.44
C ALA A 340 12.79 -22.01 -14.15
N ASP A 341 12.61 -21.22 -13.09
CA ASP A 341 11.32 -20.78 -12.56
C ASP A 341 10.95 -19.32 -12.97
N TYR A 342 11.74 -18.66 -13.83
CA TYR A 342 11.45 -17.29 -14.31
C TYR A 342 10.39 -17.29 -15.43
N ALA A 343 9.67 -16.19 -15.64
CA ALA A 343 8.64 -16.13 -16.67
C ALA A 343 8.76 -14.91 -17.60
N VAL A 344 8.33 -15.06 -18.86
CA VAL A 344 8.55 -14.10 -19.97
C VAL A 344 7.42 -13.06 -20.01
N ASP A 345 7.73 -11.76 -20.03
CA ASP A 345 6.75 -10.68 -20.05
C ASP A 345 7.15 -9.53 -21.01
N ASN A 346 6.38 -9.38 -22.08
CA ASN A 346 6.65 -8.46 -23.20
C ASN A 346 6.02 -7.07 -23.02
N THR A 347 5.36 -6.80 -21.90
CA THR A 347 4.71 -5.51 -21.62
C THR A 347 5.76 -4.46 -21.29
N GLU A 348 5.69 -3.23 -21.82
CA GLU A 348 6.63 -2.18 -21.35
C GLU A 348 6.24 -1.75 -19.92
N GLY A 349 7.23 -1.62 -19.03
CA GLY A 349 7.05 -1.26 -17.63
C GLY A 349 8.28 -1.61 -16.81
N LEU A 350 8.24 -1.26 -15.51
CA LEU A 350 9.27 -1.63 -14.54
C LEU A 350 8.94 -2.98 -13.90
N LEU A 351 9.96 -3.78 -13.59
CA LEU A 351 9.78 -5.04 -12.89
C LEU A 351 9.26 -4.79 -11.47
N LYS A 352 8.23 -5.54 -11.05
CA LYS A 352 7.75 -5.56 -9.67
C LYS A 352 8.76 -6.32 -8.81
N VAL A 353 9.39 -5.60 -7.87
CA VAL A 353 10.23 -6.19 -6.81
C VAL A 353 9.46 -6.26 -5.51
N ASN A 354 8.57 -5.30 -5.28
CA ASN A 354 7.62 -5.23 -4.18
C ASN A 354 6.20 -4.96 -4.69
N PHE A 355 5.21 -5.15 -3.82
CA PHE A 355 3.80 -4.96 -4.10
C PHE A 355 3.17 -3.80 -3.32
N GLY A 356 3.96 -3.07 -2.54
CA GLY A 356 3.51 -1.94 -1.71
C GLY A 356 3.27 -2.33 -0.25
N ARG A 357 3.66 -3.54 0.16
CA ARG A 357 3.55 -3.97 1.55
C ARG A 357 4.63 -3.31 2.39
N ILE A 358 4.28 -2.91 3.60
CA ILE A 358 5.20 -2.31 4.56
C ILE A 358 5.09 -2.96 5.93
N ASP A 359 6.18 -2.86 6.67
CA ASP A 359 6.25 -3.13 8.10
C ASP A 359 6.32 -1.80 8.86
N PRO A 360 5.19 -1.28 9.39
CA PRO A 360 5.14 0.03 10.03
C PRO A 360 5.93 0.12 11.34
N ASP A 361 6.19 -1.01 12.01
CA ASP A 361 6.91 -1.02 13.28
C ASP A 361 8.41 -1.30 13.14
N ASN A 362 8.88 -1.64 11.93
CA ASN A 362 10.27 -1.88 11.60
C ASN A 362 10.92 -3.04 12.40
N ILE A 363 10.12 -3.97 12.92
CA ILE A 363 10.57 -5.16 13.65
C ILE A 363 10.27 -6.38 12.79
N ALA A 364 11.30 -7.17 12.48
CA ALA A 364 11.19 -8.37 11.64
C ALA A 364 9.90 -9.18 11.87
N THR A 365 9.02 -9.16 10.86
CA THR A 365 7.64 -9.64 10.98
C THR A 365 7.49 -11.10 10.55
N ASN A 366 6.31 -11.65 10.83
CA ASN A 366 5.80 -12.86 10.17
C ASN A 366 4.45 -12.57 9.50
N THR A 367 4.01 -13.45 8.60
CA THR A 367 2.80 -13.28 7.79
C THR A 367 1.51 -13.06 8.60
N SER A 368 1.45 -13.52 9.84
CA SER A 368 0.28 -13.33 10.71
C SER A 368 0.09 -11.87 11.14
N GLN A 369 1.19 -11.13 11.31
CA GLN A 369 1.15 -9.72 11.71
C GLN A 369 0.60 -8.83 10.60
N TYR A 370 1.02 -9.05 9.34
CA TYR A 370 0.50 -8.34 8.17
C TYR A 370 -1.02 -8.47 8.05
N LEU A 371 -1.55 -9.70 8.19
CA LEU A 371 -2.99 -9.98 8.16
C LEU A 371 -3.75 -9.18 9.24
N ASP A 372 -3.26 -9.20 10.48
CA ASP A 372 -3.89 -8.51 11.61
C ASP A 372 -3.84 -6.98 11.45
N PHE A 373 -2.69 -6.44 11.03
CA PHE A 373 -2.54 -5.01 10.78
C PHE A 373 -3.44 -4.54 9.65
N PHE A 374 -3.61 -5.34 8.60
CA PHE A 374 -4.55 -5.01 7.54
C PHE A 374 -5.99 -5.06 8.08
N LYS A 375 -6.42 -6.14 8.73
CA LYS A 375 -7.79 -6.27 9.26
C LYS A 375 -8.16 -5.18 10.25
N TYR A 376 -7.32 -4.94 11.26
CA TYR A 376 -7.72 -4.14 12.43
C TYR A 376 -7.07 -2.75 12.46
N GLY A 377 -6.13 -2.50 11.56
CA GLY A 377 -5.31 -1.30 11.52
C GLY A 377 -4.11 -1.40 12.46
N TYR A 378 -3.03 -0.76 12.05
CA TYR A 378 -1.88 -0.53 12.90
C TYR A 378 -2.24 0.41 14.06
N ASN A 379 -1.83 0.04 15.27
CA ASN A 379 -2.30 0.64 16.53
C ASN A 379 -1.27 1.55 17.21
N ALA A 380 -0.14 1.80 16.57
CA ALA A 380 0.83 2.78 17.01
C ALA A 380 0.94 3.96 16.01
N PRO A 381 1.49 5.10 16.41
CA PRO A 381 1.71 6.22 15.50
C PRO A 381 2.66 5.83 14.37
N VAL A 382 2.38 6.32 13.17
CA VAL A 382 3.34 6.39 12.07
C VAL A 382 3.66 7.86 11.85
N GLU A 383 4.94 8.22 11.90
CA GLU A 383 5.37 9.61 11.88
C GLU A 383 5.62 10.13 10.46
N TYR A 384 5.37 11.43 10.26
CA TYR A 384 5.81 12.12 9.04
C TYR A 384 7.35 12.11 8.99
N GLY A 385 7.95 11.68 7.89
CA GLY A 385 9.39 11.53 7.76
C GLY A 385 9.95 10.21 8.32
N GLN A 386 9.10 9.34 8.91
CA GLN A 386 9.52 8.01 9.36
C GLN A 386 10.05 7.17 8.20
N MET A 387 11.16 6.48 8.44
CA MET A 387 11.65 5.41 7.57
C MET A 387 10.86 4.13 7.87
N ILE A 388 10.37 3.48 6.82
CA ILE A 388 9.57 2.25 6.91
C ILE A 388 10.21 1.17 6.04
N LEU A 389 10.32 -0.03 6.59
CA LEU A 389 10.79 -1.21 5.89
C LEU A 389 9.67 -1.74 4.97
N PRO A 390 9.92 -1.95 3.67
CA PRO A 390 8.99 -2.70 2.83
C PRO A 390 8.96 -4.18 3.25
N GLU A 391 7.90 -4.92 2.90
CA GLU A 391 7.86 -6.38 3.09
C GLU A 391 7.99 -7.13 1.77
N ASN A 392 8.75 -8.23 1.76
CA ASN A 392 8.96 -9.03 0.55
C ASN A 392 7.74 -9.92 0.22
N GLY A 393 7.51 -10.13 -1.08
CA GLY A 393 6.47 -11.02 -1.61
C GLY A 393 5.07 -10.41 -1.64
N ASN A 394 4.14 -11.05 -2.35
CA ASN A 394 2.81 -10.49 -2.60
C ASN A 394 1.82 -10.69 -1.45
N ALA A 395 1.97 -11.76 -0.66
CA ALA A 395 1.01 -12.18 0.37
C ALA A 395 -0.44 -12.21 -0.14
N THR A 396 -0.67 -12.92 -1.26
CA THR A 396 -1.97 -13.02 -1.94
C THR A 396 -3.09 -13.42 -0.99
N GLU A 397 -2.99 -14.59 -0.34
CA GLU A 397 -4.04 -15.12 0.53
C GLU A 397 -4.32 -14.23 1.75
N PRO A 398 -3.32 -13.79 2.55
CA PRO A 398 -3.57 -12.87 3.66
C PRO A 398 -4.18 -11.53 3.23
N THR A 399 -3.82 -11.03 2.03
CA THR A 399 -4.36 -9.78 1.51
C THR A 399 -5.84 -9.93 1.17
N ALA A 400 -6.22 -11.00 0.47
CA ALA A 400 -7.60 -11.29 0.15
C ALA A 400 -8.44 -11.47 1.43
N GLU A 401 -7.94 -12.26 2.39
CA GLU A 401 -8.62 -12.48 3.67
C GLU A 401 -8.83 -11.19 4.47
N ALA A 402 -7.85 -10.27 4.45
CA ALA A 402 -7.98 -8.98 5.14
C ALA A 402 -8.96 -8.04 4.43
N LEU A 403 -8.93 -8.01 3.09
CA LEU A 403 -9.82 -7.18 2.29
C LEU A 403 -11.28 -7.63 2.47
N ASP A 404 -11.56 -8.92 2.36
CA ASP A 404 -12.91 -9.48 2.58
C ASP A 404 -13.44 -9.09 3.95
N TYR A 405 -12.61 -9.23 4.99
CA TYR A 405 -12.99 -8.89 6.36
C TYR A 405 -13.32 -7.39 6.52
N ARG A 406 -12.55 -6.49 5.90
CA ARG A 406 -12.80 -5.04 5.89
C ARG A 406 -14.07 -4.68 5.13
N LEU A 407 -14.36 -5.40 4.04
CA LEU A 407 -15.53 -5.15 3.19
C LEU A 407 -16.86 -5.54 3.87
N GLU A 408 -16.82 -6.33 4.95
CA GLU A 408 -17.97 -6.56 5.83
C GLU A 408 -18.40 -5.29 6.61
N ASP A 409 -17.61 -4.20 6.58
CA ASP A 409 -17.91 -2.88 7.14
C ASP A 409 -18.29 -2.90 8.63
N LYS A 410 -17.55 -3.69 9.42
CA LYS A 410 -17.75 -3.76 10.86
C LYS A 410 -17.15 -2.53 11.53
N ALA A 411 -17.71 -2.12 12.67
CA ALA A 411 -17.24 -0.98 13.44
C ALA A 411 -15.75 -1.07 13.84
N GLU A 412 -15.24 -2.29 13.99
CA GLU A 412 -13.83 -2.57 14.27
C GLU A 412 -12.87 -2.48 13.09
N THR A 413 -13.39 -2.58 11.88
CA THR A 413 -12.62 -2.69 10.64
C THR A 413 -13.29 -1.87 9.54
N PRO A 414 -13.25 -0.53 9.65
CA PRO A 414 -13.92 0.32 8.67
C PRO A 414 -13.33 0.09 7.27
N LYS A 415 -14.17 0.19 6.25
CA LYS A 415 -13.75 0.18 4.84
C LYS A 415 -12.78 1.31 4.50
N LYS A 416 -12.87 2.43 5.23
CA LYS A 416 -11.93 3.54 5.13
C LYS A 416 -10.61 3.16 5.76
N VAL A 417 -9.53 3.39 5.03
CA VAL A 417 -8.15 3.10 5.42
C VAL A 417 -7.28 4.32 5.20
N ILE A 418 -6.24 4.46 6.02
CA ILE A 418 -5.18 5.44 5.84
C ILE A 418 -3.98 4.71 5.25
N VAL A 419 -3.47 5.22 4.14
CA VAL A 419 -2.32 4.66 3.41
C VAL A 419 -1.19 5.70 3.44
N PRO A 420 -0.04 5.38 4.05
CA PRO A 420 1.17 6.18 3.92
C PRO A 420 1.56 6.40 2.46
N ILE A 421 1.88 7.65 2.13
CA ILE A 421 2.49 8.03 0.87
C ILE A 421 4.00 8.08 1.10
N THR A 422 4.77 7.47 0.21
CA THR A 422 6.20 7.27 0.42
C THR A 422 7.06 7.66 -0.76
N GLU A 423 8.35 7.89 -0.47
CA GLU A 423 9.41 8.07 -1.46
C GLU A 423 10.65 7.25 -1.07
N ILE A 424 11.61 7.15 -1.98
CA ILE A 424 12.94 6.61 -1.67
C ILE A 424 13.91 7.79 -1.47
N PRO A 425 14.39 8.06 -0.25
CA PRO A 425 15.34 9.12 0.00
C PRO A 425 16.67 8.88 -0.74
N GLU A 426 17.31 9.96 -1.18
CA GLU A 426 18.61 9.87 -1.88
C GLU A 426 19.69 9.19 -1.02
N VAL A 427 19.69 9.44 0.29
CA VAL A 427 20.60 8.78 1.24
C VAL A 427 20.50 7.25 1.22
N VAL A 428 19.31 6.69 0.97
CA VAL A 428 19.11 5.24 0.87
C VAL A 428 19.74 4.71 -0.42
N LYS A 429 19.63 5.46 -1.53
CA LYS A 429 20.24 5.14 -2.81
C LYS A 429 21.77 5.22 -2.76
N GLU A 430 22.30 6.21 -2.04
CA GLU A 430 23.74 6.36 -1.79
C GLU A 430 24.30 5.19 -0.97
N ASN A 431 23.56 4.75 0.06
CA ASN A 431 23.94 3.62 0.90
C ASN A 431 23.89 2.28 0.15
N ASN A 432 22.98 2.15 -0.83
CA ASN A 432 22.82 0.95 -1.63
C ASN A 432 22.81 1.24 -3.14
N PRO A 433 24.00 1.22 -3.78
CA PRO A 433 24.12 1.49 -5.21
C PRO A 433 23.32 0.52 -6.11
N ALA A 434 22.96 -0.68 -5.62
CA ALA A 434 22.19 -1.64 -6.40
C ALA A 434 20.74 -1.18 -6.66
N ILE A 435 20.22 -0.24 -5.86
CA ILE A 435 18.89 0.36 -6.02
C ILE A 435 18.97 1.84 -6.42
N ALA A 436 20.10 2.30 -6.95
CA ALA A 436 20.30 3.72 -7.29
C ALA A 436 19.26 4.25 -8.30
N THR A 437 18.72 3.38 -9.15
CA THR A 437 17.67 3.73 -10.13
C THR A 437 16.26 3.49 -9.61
N ALA A 438 16.10 3.04 -8.36
CA ALA A 438 14.78 2.83 -7.76
C ALA A 438 14.04 4.17 -7.60
N THR A 439 12.77 4.14 -7.93
CA THR A 439 11.89 5.32 -7.95
C THR A 439 10.74 5.20 -6.95
N THR A 440 10.23 3.99 -6.73
CA THR A 440 9.09 3.74 -5.85
C THR A 440 9.33 2.56 -4.93
N ILE A 441 8.47 2.40 -3.92
CA ILE A 441 8.47 1.22 -3.05
C ILE A 441 8.46 -0.11 -3.82
N TYR A 442 7.84 -0.14 -5.01
CA TYR A 442 7.71 -1.34 -5.85
C TYR A 442 9.05 -1.82 -6.44
N ASP A 443 10.09 -0.99 -6.39
CA ASP A 443 11.44 -1.31 -6.85
C ASP A 443 12.33 -1.92 -5.74
N LEU A 444 11.85 -1.96 -4.49
CA LEU A 444 12.67 -2.30 -3.33
C LEU A 444 12.46 -3.74 -2.85
N LYS A 445 13.59 -4.43 -2.64
CA LYS A 445 13.62 -5.66 -1.86
C LYS A 445 14.06 -5.33 -0.44
N ALA A 446 13.27 -5.74 0.55
CA ALA A 446 13.60 -5.56 1.94
C ALA A 446 14.86 -6.38 2.28
N THR A 447 15.91 -5.67 2.67
CA THR A 447 17.20 -6.25 3.11
C THR A 447 17.67 -5.73 4.47
N ASP A 448 17.07 -4.64 4.94
CA ASP A 448 17.39 -4.05 6.24
C ASP A 448 16.77 -4.83 7.41
N SER A 449 17.32 -4.59 8.59
CA SER A 449 16.77 -5.05 9.87
C SER A 449 16.98 -3.95 10.93
N PRO A 450 16.21 -2.85 10.86
CA PRO A 450 16.39 -1.69 11.73
C PRO A 450 15.94 -1.92 13.18
N GLY A 451 15.25 -3.01 13.48
CA GLY A 451 14.90 -3.40 14.86
C GLY A 451 14.03 -2.36 15.58
N GLY A 452 13.11 -1.74 14.86
CA GLY A 452 12.20 -0.70 15.37
C GLY A 452 12.73 0.74 15.24
N VAL A 453 13.91 0.96 14.66
CA VAL A 453 14.41 2.32 14.42
C VAL A 453 13.60 2.99 13.30
N ILE A 454 13.12 4.21 13.55
CA ILE A 454 12.24 4.97 12.65
C ILE A 454 12.92 6.15 11.94
N GLY A 455 14.07 6.63 12.44
CA GLY A 455 14.71 7.86 11.97
C GLY A 455 16.05 7.63 11.25
N LEU A 456 16.28 8.37 10.16
CA LEU A 456 17.48 8.28 9.32
C LEU A 456 18.81 8.47 10.09
N ALA A 457 18.82 9.29 11.14
CA ALA A 457 20.04 9.55 11.90
C ALA A 457 20.50 8.36 12.78
N SER A 458 19.60 7.41 13.03
CA SER A 458 19.79 6.34 14.01
C SER A 458 20.13 4.99 13.38
N TYR A 459 19.99 4.85 12.05
CA TYR A 459 20.26 3.61 11.32
C TYR A 459 20.62 3.91 9.87
N THR A 460 21.56 3.14 9.32
CA THR A 460 21.95 3.23 7.90
C THR A 460 20.99 2.40 7.06
N PHE A 461 19.89 3.01 6.62
CA PHE A 461 18.89 2.36 5.77
C PHE A 461 19.42 2.13 4.35
N ASN A 462 19.23 0.92 3.81
CA ASN A 462 19.70 0.49 2.48
C ASN A 462 18.55 0.10 1.54
N SER A 463 17.34 -0.06 2.04
CA SER A 463 16.18 -0.63 1.32
C SER A 463 14.84 -0.18 1.91
N SER A 464 14.80 0.98 2.57
CA SER A 464 13.59 1.53 3.20
C SER A 464 13.03 2.73 2.45
N VAL A 465 11.73 2.97 2.64
CA VAL A 465 11.03 4.15 2.13
C VAL A 465 10.82 5.17 3.24
N ARG A 466 10.66 6.44 2.90
CA ARG A 466 10.30 7.52 3.84
C ARG A 466 8.84 7.91 3.66
N VAL A 467 8.11 8.06 4.76
CA VAL A 467 6.74 8.60 4.75
C VAL A 467 6.77 10.09 4.46
N THR A 468 6.09 10.49 3.39
CA THR A 468 5.98 11.89 2.95
C THR A 468 4.56 12.42 3.02
N GLY A 469 3.58 11.58 3.34
CA GLY A 469 2.19 11.99 3.50
C GLY A 469 1.29 10.83 3.89
N PHE A 470 0.00 11.12 4.03
CA PHE A 470 -1.03 10.15 4.37
C PHE A 470 -2.28 10.47 3.57
N ALA A 471 -2.84 9.46 2.90
CA ALA A 471 -4.08 9.57 2.16
C ALA A 471 -5.13 8.60 2.73
N GLU A 472 -6.37 9.05 2.76
CA GLU A 472 -7.52 8.22 3.12
C GLU A 472 -8.17 7.68 1.85
N PHE A 473 -8.43 6.37 1.83
CA PHE A 473 -9.11 5.67 0.75
C PHE A 473 -10.26 4.83 1.31
N THR A 474 -11.32 4.70 0.53
CA THR A 474 -12.35 3.69 0.76
C THR A 474 -11.98 2.44 -0.05
N LEU A 475 -11.80 1.30 0.63
CA LEU A 475 -11.49 0.02 -0.02
C LEU A 475 -12.66 -0.43 -0.93
N LEU A 476 -12.30 -1.07 -2.04
CA LEU A 476 -13.25 -1.56 -3.03
C LEU A 476 -13.25 -3.09 -3.06
N ALA A 477 -14.42 -3.69 -3.29
CA ALA A 477 -14.49 -5.07 -3.72
C ALA A 477 -13.99 -5.18 -5.18
N GLU A 478 -13.45 -6.34 -5.55
CA GLU A 478 -12.95 -6.55 -6.91
C GLU A 478 -14.04 -6.33 -7.98
N ASP A 479 -15.28 -6.69 -7.67
CA ASP A 479 -16.45 -6.48 -8.53
C ASP A 479 -16.77 -4.98 -8.75
N ASP A 480 -16.30 -4.10 -7.86
CA ASP A 480 -16.51 -2.64 -7.92
C ASP A 480 -15.36 -1.88 -8.59
N TYR A 481 -14.33 -2.58 -9.07
CA TYR A 481 -13.23 -1.95 -9.79
C TYR A 481 -13.77 -1.31 -11.08
N GLU A 482 -13.42 -0.05 -11.32
CA GLU A 482 -13.73 0.66 -12.56
C GLU A 482 -13.04 -0.05 -13.73
N ARG A 483 -13.83 -0.41 -14.76
CA ARG A 483 -13.40 -1.19 -15.90
C ARG A 483 -13.73 -0.49 -17.22
N VAL A 484 -12.79 -0.47 -18.16
CA VAL A 484 -12.91 0.03 -19.53
C VAL A 484 -12.58 -1.10 -20.53
N GLY A 485 -13.55 -2.00 -20.75
CA GLY A 485 -13.44 -3.12 -21.70
C GLY A 485 -14.13 -4.39 -21.19
N ASP A 486 -14.12 -5.45 -22.01
CA ASP A 486 -14.91 -6.67 -21.77
C ASP A 486 -14.09 -7.89 -21.26
N ASN A 487 -12.75 -7.81 -21.14
CA ASN A 487 -11.92 -8.99 -20.83
C ASN A 487 -10.90 -8.78 -19.69
N PHE A 488 -10.88 -9.71 -18.74
CA PHE A 488 -10.06 -9.71 -17.52
C PHE A 488 -8.60 -10.14 -17.76
N ASP A 489 -8.36 -11.06 -18.69
CA ASP A 489 -7.04 -11.67 -18.95
C ASP A 489 -6.25 -11.00 -20.09
N THR A 490 -6.88 -10.10 -20.87
CA THR A 490 -6.25 -9.40 -22.01
C THR A 490 -6.36 -7.88 -21.93
N GLY A 491 -6.58 -7.36 -20.72
CA GLY A 491 -6.52 -5.94 -20.45
C GLY A 491 -7.88 -5.27 -20.58
N ASP A 492 -8.39 -4.89 -19.42
CA ASP A 492 -8.87 -3.54 -19.30
C ASP A 492 -7.75 -2.58 -19.80
N ASN A 493 -8.01 -1.82 -20.87
CA ASN A 493 -7.17 -0.67 -21.24
C ASN A 493 -7.46 0.53 -20.32
N GLY A 494 -8.19 0.30 -19.23
CA GLY A 494 -8.47 1.22 -18.14
C GLY A 494 -7.19 1.71 -17.48
N ASP A 495 -7.27 2.93 -16.98
CA ASP A 495 -6.15 3.75 -16.49
C ASP A 495 -5.20 3.03 -15.52
N LEU A 496 -5.61 1.93 -14.88
CA LEU A 496 -4.86 1.20 -13.84
C LEU A 496 -4.41 -0.23 -14.22
N GLY A 497 -4.76 -0.75 -15.40
CA GLY A 497 -4.34 -2.08 -15.87
C GLY A 497 -5.15 -3.29 -15.35
N PRO A 498 -4.83 -4.53 -15.77
CA PRO A 498 -5.56 -5.74 -15.39
C PRO A 498 -5.60 -6.02 -13.89
N VAL A 499 -6.62 -6.77 -13.47
CA VAL A 499 -6.75 -7.26 -12.10
C VAL A 499 -5.85 -8.48 -11.92
N MET A 500 -5.11 -8.52 -10.82
CA MET A 500 -4.20 -9.61 -10.49
C MET A 500 -4.43 -10.10 -9.07
N PRO A 501 -4.16 -11.38 -8.77
CA PRO A 501 -4.27 -11.91 -7.41
C PRO A 501 -3.49 -11.07 -6.39
N GLY A 502 -4.17 -10.72 -5.30
CA GLY A 502 -3.60 -9.89 -4.23
C GLY A 502 -3.52 -8.39 -4.53
N GLN A 503 -4.06 -7.92 -5.67
CA GLN A 503 -4.18 -6.48 -5.96
C GLN A 503 -5.25 -5.84 -5.06
N VAL A 504 -4.97 -4.65 -4.52
CA VAL A 504 -5.92 -3.87 -3.72
C VAL A 504 -6.12 -2.52 -4.37
N ARG A 505 -7.37 -2.13 -4.61
CA ARG A 505 -7.74 -0.77 -5.02
C ARG A 505 -8.60 -0.07 -3.97
N GLY A 506 -8.57 1.25 -4.03
CA GLY A 506 -9.44 2.09 -3.22
C GLY A 506 -9.79 3.39 -3.93
N THR A 507 -10.92 3.95 -3.56
CA THR A 507 -11.35 5.29 -4.00
C THR A 507 -10.75 6.33 -3.07
N PHE A 508 -10.04 7.32 -3.63
CA PHE A 508 -9.42 8.37 -2.84
C PHE A 508 -10.49 9.30 -2.23
N GLU A 509 -10.41 9.52 -0.91
CA GLU A 509 -11.33 10.39 -0.17
C GLU A 509 -10.73 11.77 0.08
N ARG A 510 -9.52 11.82 0.64
CA ARG A 510 -8.80 13.06 0.98
C ARG A 510 -7.37 12.78 1.43
N TYR A 511 -6.55 13.83 1.43
CA TYR A 511 -5.29 13.81 2.16
C TYR A 511 -5.55 14.03 3.66
N ILE A 512 -4.93 13.20 4.49
CA ILE A 512 -4.77 13.48 5.92
C ILE A 512 -3.54 14.39 6.11
N VAL A 513 -2.45 14.05 5.42
CA VAL A 513 -1.25 14.88 5.28
C VAL A 513 -0.83 14.86 3.81
N GLU A 514 -0.82 16.03 3.19
CA GLU A 514 -0.44 16.17 1.80
C GLU A 514 1.10 16.17 1.64
N PRO A 515 1.66 15.40 0.69
CA PRO A 515 3.09 15.43 0.41
C PRO A 515 3.63 16.83 0.10
N GLY A 516 4.81 17.15 0.65
CA GLY A 516 5.46 18.45 0.46
C GLY A 516 4.82 19.64 1.19
N LYS A 517 3.69 19.45 1.89
CA LYS A 517 3.00 20.54 2.61
C LYS A 517 3.74 21.02 3.85
N TYR A 518 4.48 20.14 4.51
CA TYR A 518 5.25 20.42 5.72
C TYR A 518 6.74 20.17 5.44
N GLU A 519 7.61 20.88 6.16
CA GLU A 519 9.05 20.61 6.07
C GLU A 519 9.37 19.22 6.64
N MET A 520 10.29 18.51 5.99
CA MET A 520 10.75 17.21 6.46
C MET A 520 11.56 17.37 7.75
N PRO A 521 11.30 16.55 8.79
CA PRO A 521 11.97 16.63 10.08
C PRO A 521 13.43 16.16 10.05
#